data_AF-A0A4Y9PQZ7-F1
#
_entry.id   AF-A0A4Y9PQZ7-F1
#
_cell.length_a   1.000
_cell.length_b   1.000
_cell.length_c   1.000
_cell.angle_alpha   90.00
_cell.angle_beta   90.00
_cell.angle_gamma   90.00
#
_symmetry.space_group_name_H-M   'P 1'
#
loop_
_entity.id
_entity.type
_entity.pdbx_description
1 polymer ?
#
loop_
_entity_poly.entity_id
_entity_poly.type
_entity_poly.pdbx_seq_one_letter_code
_entity_poly.pdbx_strand_id
1 'polypeptide(L)'
;MPDTPSGFDDPFADLYGKLPDPNRRSTARDATPKSRREARAAQRRQNDTTAPREDTVPARVRESVPASDAERESEPAPVAARERESVGAAAGRSTGHGRSAPSATLDDLFSGERSTSDLGAPPPRPSRKRRRTAGWIALAIVLALVGGVAAGGLWVWNTYEDGIRSFMGWEEPNDYEPGLAHGETTITIASGDTGGPVSQKLFDAGVTKTPEALYDYMIENSVTFTFQPGVYRLQLQMNAAAVLDTLADPASRMENTAQLREGLTAEQTLTALSEQLEMPLEELQAAAADPSAFGVPSDSLEGWLFPATYTFDPAATASDVIARLVARTVESLDQAGVPEADRQRVLTIASIVEREGRPNDFAKVSRVIQNRLDQGMKLQMDSTAQYGYGELHAGSASTSDEAQFDDNPWNTYVIDGLPAGPIANPGDAAIDAAMHPADGPWLFFVTVNLDTGETLFTTTADEHEAARQQWISWCKDNPGKGC
;
A
#
# COMPACT_ATOMS: atom_id res chain seq x y z
N MET A 1 -30.49 65.76 -14.84
CA MET A 1 -29.23 65.89 -15.61
C MET A 1 -28.27 66.75 -14.81
N PRO A 2 -26.97 66.43 -14.77
CA PRO A 2 -26.23 65.54 -15.70
C PRO A 2 -26.04 64.12 -15.09
N ASP A 3 -26.15 62.99 -15.81
CA ASP A 3 -25.36 62.45 -16.96
C ASP A 3 -23.86 62.47 -16.66
N THR A 4 -23.07 61.39 -16.57
CA THR A 4 -22.91 60.12 -17.32
C THR A 4 -21.86 59.27 -16.54
N PRO A 5 -21.36 58.08 -16.98
CA PRO A 5 -21.88 57.07 -17.90
C PRO A 5 -21.87 55.62 -17.34
N SER A 6 -22.68 54.80 -17.99
CA SER A 6 -22.65 53.34 -18.07
C SER A 6 -21.35 52.78 -18.65
N GLY A 7 -20.95 51.58 -18.21
CA GLY A 7 -20.06 50.72 -18.99
C GLY A 7 -19.25 49.72 -18.17
N PHE A 8 -19.86 48.58 -17.83
CA PHE A 8 -19.17 47.29 -17.80
C PHE A 8 -20.16 46.25 -18.30
N ASP A 9 -19.91 45.78 -19.52
CA ASP A 9 -20.55 44.60 -20.10
C ASP A 9 -20.17 43.38 -19.25
N ASP A 10 -21.17 42.74 -18.65
CA ASP A 10 -21.00 41.43 -18.03
C ASP A 10 -21.25 40.35 -19.10
N PRO A 11 -20.20 39.61 -19.52
CA PRO A 11 -20.33 38.57 -20.55
C PRO A 11 -21.06 37.29 -20.08
N PHE A 12 -21.63 37.26 -18.88
CA PHE A 12 -22.29 36.06 -18.32
C PHE A 12 -23.82 36.16 -18.13
N ALA A 13 -24.44 37.29 -18.49
CA ALA A 13 -25.89 37.50 -18.28
C ALA A 13 -26.81 36.63 -19.17
N ASP A 14 -26.31 36.05 -20.26
CA ASP A 14 -27.13 35.33 -21.25
C ASP A 14 -27.14 33.79 -21.12
N LEU A 15 -26.49 33.21 -20.10
CA LEU A 15 -26.39 31.75 -19.99
C LEU A 15 -27.56 31.05 -19.28
N TYR A 16 -28.47 31.78 -18.63
CA TYR A 16 -29.59 31.20 -17.87
C TYR A 16 -30.98 31.34 -18.54
N GLY A 17 -31.05 31.93 -19.74
CA GLY A 17 -32.32 32.17 -20.45
C GLY A 17 -32.92 30.99 -21.22
N LYS A 18 -32.33 29.78 -21.17
CA LYS A 18 -32.74 28.64 -22.03
C LYS A 18 -32.85 27.28 -21.32
N LEU A 19 -33.19 27.26 -20.04
CA LEU A 19 -33.61 26.02 -19.38
C LEU A 19 -35.13 25.83 -19.51
N PRO A 20 -35.63 24.64 -19.88
CA PRO A 20 -37.06 24.38 -19.95
C PRO A 20 -37.70 24.36 -18.55
N ASP A 21 -38.87 24.98 -18.46
CA ASP A 21 -39.74 25.08 -17.27
C ASP A 21 -40.04 23.69 -16.65
N PRO A 22 -39.79 23.47 -15.33
CA PRO A 22 -40.00 22.18 -14.69
C PRO A 22 -41.48 21.78 -14.52
N ASN A 23 -42.45 22.66 -14.86
CA ASN A 23 -43.88 22.38 -14.68
C ASN A 23 -44.59 21.78 -15.92
N ARG A 24 -44.02 20.77 -16.58
CA ARG A 24 -44.77 19.91 -17.52
C ARG A 24 -44.86 18.47 -17.04
N ARG A 25 -45.89 18.20 -16.24
CA ARG A 25 -46.40 16.83 -15.98
C ARG A 25 -46.86 16.19 -17.30
N SER A 26 -46.29 15.04 -17.62
CA SER A 26 -46.83 14.16 -18.66
C SER A 26 -47.99 13.34 -18.08
N THR A 27 -49.15 13.47 -18.71
CA THR A 27 -50.30 12.61 -18.49
C THR A 27 -50.17 11.36 -19.35
N ALA A 28 -50.05 10.16 -18.75
CA ALA A 28 -50.49 8.91 -19.39
C ALA A 28 -50.51 7.69 -18.44
N ARG A 29 -51.76 7.24 -18.17
CA ARG A 29 -52.25 5.84 -18.11
C ARG A 29 -52.27 5.09 -16.78
N ASP A 30 -53.48 5.11 -16.20
CA ASP A 30 -54.31 3.95 -15.84
C ASP A 30 -53.61 2.62 -15.50
N ALA A 31 -53.59 2.30 -14.20
CA ALA A 31 -53.72 0.94 -13.72
C ALA A 31 -54.56 0.93 -12.42
N THR A 32 -55.71 0.28 -12.49
CA THR A 32 -56.67 0.12 -11.39
C THR A 32 -56.06 -0.67 -10.22
N PRO A 33 -56.27 -0.32 -8.94
CA PRO A 33 -55.69 -1.06 -7.83
C PRO A 33 -56.40 -2.41 -7.62
N LYS A 34 -55.61 -3.49 -7.60
CA LYS A 34 -56.05 -4.85 -7.26
C LYS A 34 -56.44 -4.90 -5.77
N SER A 35 -57.57 -5.52 -5.46
CA SER A 35 -58.06 -5.61 -4.08
C SER A 35 -57.14 -6.44 -3.19
N ARG A 36 -57.08 -6.09 -1.89
CA ARG A 36 -56.30 -6.75 -0.81
C ARG A 36 -56.48 -8.28 -0.73
N ARG A 37 -57.54 -8.81 -1.32
CA ARG A 37 -57.89 -10.24 -1.33
C ARG A 37 -57.12 -11.04 -2.38
N GLU A 38 -56.74 -10.42 -3.50
CA GLU A 38 -55.98 -11.08 -4.58
C GLU A 38 -54.48 -11.14 -4.29
N ALA A 39 -53.93 -10.14 -3.58
CA ALA A 39 -52.55 -10.15 -3.12
C ALA A 39 -52.27 -11.31 -2.12
N ARG A 40 -53.22 -11.61 -1.23
CA ARG A 40 -53.10 -12.74 -0.27
C ARG A 40 -53.19 -14.13 -0.94
N ALA A 41 -53.82 -14.23 -2.11
CA ALA A 41 -53.94 -15.49 -2.84
C ALA A 41 -52.64 -15.85 -3.60
N ALA A 42 -51.87 -14.85 -4.03
CA ALA A 42 -50.56 -15.05 -4.66
C ALA A 42 -49.48 -15.49 -3.66
N GLN A 43 -49.49 -14.91 -2.45
CA GLN A 43 -48.51 -15.20 -1.39
C GLN A 43 -48.62 -16.63 -0.82
N ARG A 44 -49.83 -17.22 -0.82
CA ARG A 44 -50.05 -18.61 -0.38
C ARG A 44 -49.56 -19.67 -1.37
N ARG A 45 -49.31 -19.32 -2.64
CA ARG A 45 -48.83 -20.28 -3.65
C ARG A 45 -47.30 -20.39 -3.70
N GLN A 46 -46.56 -19.49 -3.03
CA GLN A 46 -45.09 -19.52 -3.01
C GLN A 46 -44.50 -20.24 -1.79
N ASN A 47 -45.30 -20.52 -0.75
CA ASN A 47 -44.81 -21.12 0.50
C ASN A 47 -44.91 -22.66 0.57
N ASP A 48 -45.33 -23.35 -0.49
CA ASP A 48 -45.61 -24.81 -0.44
C ASP A 48 -44.56 -25.68 -1.15
N THR A 49 -43.34 -25.16 -1.36
CA THR A 49 -42.27 -25.93 -2.00
C THR A 49 -40.92 -25.76 -1.31
N THR A 50 -40.77 -26.22 -0.06
CA THR A 50 -39.47 -26.73 0.43
C THR A 50 -39.65 -27.63 1.67
N ALA A 51 -39.30 -28.91 1.54
CA ALA A 51 -39.15 -29.87 2.65
C ALA A 51 -37.71 -29.82 3.22
N PRO A 52 -37.46 -30.31 4.46
CA PRO A 52 -36.31 -29.89 5.26
C PRO A 52 -35.02 -30.70 5.05
N ARG A 53 -33.88 -30.06 5.32
CA ARG A 53 -32.51 -30.64 5.32
C ARG A 53 -32.17 -31.24 6.68
N GLU A 54 -31.50 -32.39 6.65
CA GLU A 54 -30.92 -33.11 7.78
C GLU A 54 -29.62 -32.45 8.28
N ASP A 55 -29.44 -32.48 9.60
CA ASP A 55 -28.24 -32.09 10.35
C ASP A 55 -27.08 -33.07 10.15
N THR A 56 -25.87 -32.57 9.87
CA THR A 56 -24.62 -33.27 10.19
C THR A 56 -23.51 -32.30 10.57
N VAL A 57 -22.90 -32.55 11.73
CA VAL A 57 -21.70 -31.91 12.30
C VAL A 57 -20.49 -32.84 12.06
N PRO A 58 -19.29 -32.30 11.79
CA PRO A 58 -18.15 -32.57 12.69
C PRO A 58 -17.27 -31.31 12.90
N ALA A 59 -16.92 -30.92 14.13
CA ALA A 59 -15.86 -31.45 15.01
C ALA A 59 -14.45 -30.85 14.78
N ARG A 60 -13.94 -30.26 15.87
CA ARG A 60 -12.65 -29.58 16.08
C ARG A 60 -11.43 -30.41 15.66
N VAL A 61 -10.39 -29.72 15.19
CA VAL A 61 -9.00 -30.16 15.37
C VAL A 61 -8.26 -29.13 16.21
N ARG A 62 -7.67 -29.64 17.30
CA ARG A 62 -6.85 -28.94 18.28
C ARG A 62 -5.39 -29.13 17.91
N GLU A 63 -4.66 -28.04 18.09
CA GLU A 63 -3.21 -27.88 18.12
C GLU A 63 -2.53 -28.79 19.16
N SER A 64 -1.32 -29.28 18.84
CA SER A 64 -0.39 -29.87 19.82
C SER A 64 1.07 -29.81 19.36
N VAL A 65 1.86 -29.07 20.15
CA VAL A 65 3.33 -29.11 20.35
C VAL A 65 3.47 -29.14 21.89
N PRO A 66 4.39 -29.92 22.55
CA PRO A 66 5.80 -29.49 22.69
C PRO A 66 6.91 -30.52 23.03
N ALA A 67 8.18 -30.03 22.90
CA ALA A 67 9.40 -30.21 23.73
C ALA A 67 9.98 -31.64 23.94
N SER A 68 11.27 -31.89 24.21
CA SER A 68 12.55 -31.17 24.42
C SER A 68 13.68 -32.21 24.29
N ASP A 69 14.94 -31.79 24.16
CA ASP A 69 16.01 -32.16 25.12
C ASP A 69 17.36 -31.54 24.74
N ALA A 70 18.08 -31.15 25.79
CA ALA A 70 19.30 -30.36 25.79
C ALA A 70 20.47 -31.15 26.42
N GLU A 71 21.65 -30.52 26.37
CA GLU A 71 22.87 -30.72 27.20
C GLU A 71 23.94 -31.70 26.65
N ARG A 72 25.12 -31.20 26.22
CA ARG A 72 26.41 -30.92 26.95
C ARG A 72 27.28 -32.20 27.01
N GLU A 73 28.63 -32.26 26.85
CA GLU A 73 29.73 -31.37 27.25
C GLU A 73 31.11 -31.95 26.79
N SER A 74 32.10 -31.08 26.56
CA SER A 74 33.58 -31.18 26.84
C SER A 74 34.55 -32.25 26.24
N GLU A 75 35.50 -31.74 25.41
CA GLU A 75 37.00 -31.84 25.36
C GLU A 75 37.84 -32.70 26.38
N PRO A 76 39.20 -32.86 26.28
CA PRO A 76 40.23 -32.55 25.24
C PRO A 76 41.39 -33.61 25.00
N ALA A 77 42.31 -33.27 24.07
CA ALA A 77 43.75 -33.57 23.79
C ALA A 77 44.63 -34.40 24.79
N PRO A 78 45.83 -34.99 24.46
CA PRO A 78 47.04 -34.31 23.86
C PRO A 78 48.01 -35.17 22.95
N VAL A 79 48.78 -34.60 21.99
CA VAL A 79 50.20 -34.08 21.95
C VAL A 79 51.36 -35.10 21.79
N ALA A 80 52.33 -34.72 20.91
CA ALA A 80 53.79 -35.00 20.85
C ALA A 80 54.25 -35.84 19.62
N ALA A 81 55.36 -35.59 18.91
CA ALA A 81 56.58 -34.78 19.12
C ALA A 81 57.20 -34.42 17.74
N ARG A 82 57.68 -33.18 17.47
CA ARG A 82 59.09 -32.69 17.46
C ARG A 82 60.06 -33.57 16.63
N GLU A 83 60.94 -33.04 15.76
CA GLU A 83 61.96 -32.02 16.08
C GLU A 83 62.59 -31.39 14.81
N ARG A 84 63.20 -30.21 14.98
CA ARG A 84 63.94 -29.41 13.99
C ARG A 84 65.45 -29.63 14.17
N GLU A 85 66.23 -29.42 13.10
CA GLU A 85 67.51 -28.67 13.02
C GLU A 85 68.20 -29.05 11.69
N SER A 86 69.23 -28.40 11.14
CA SER A 86 69.72 -27.02 10.98
C SER A 86 71.16 -27.17 10.42
N VAL A 87 71.55 -26.32 9.47
CA VAL A 87 72.93 -25.84 9.16
C VAL A 87 74.07 -26.86 8.91
N GLY A 88 74.79 -26.68 7.78
CA GLY A 88 76.15 -27.21 7.62
C GLY A 88 76.81 -26.88 6.29
N ALA A 89 77.83 -26.02 6.32
CA ALA A 89 78.59 -25.53 5.18
C ALA A 89 79.72 -26.48 4.71
N ALA A 90 80.12 -26.28 3.45
CA ALA A 90 81.48 -26.38 2.87
C ALA A 90 82.38 -27.62 3.16
N ALA A 91 82.77 -28.33 2.09
CA ALA A 91 84.14 -28.34 1.54
C ALA A 91 84.47 -29.62 0.74
N GLY A 92 85.03 -29.44 -0.47
CA GLY A 92 86.32 -30.04 -0.83
C GLY A 92 86.41 -31.40 -1.56
N ARG A 93 86.58 -31.31 -2.89
CA ARG A 93 87.53 -32.05 -3.77
C ARG A 93 87.41 -33.58 -3.93
N SER A 94 87.21 -34.02 -5.19
CA SER A 94 88.26 -34.65 -6.02
C SER A 94 87.72 -35.56 -7.15
N THR A 95 88.21 -35.30 -8.38
CA THR A 95 88.51 -36.22 -9.50
C THR A 95 87.40 -37.01 -10.22
N GLY A 96 87.30 -36.78 -11.54
CA GLY A 96 86.64 -37.67 -12.49
C GLY A 96 86.56 -37.11 -13.91
N HIS A 97 87.70 -36.96 -14.60
CA HIS A 97 87.75 -36.65 -16.03
C HIS A 97 87.19 -37.82 -16.86
N GLY A 98 86.25 -37.51 -17.79
CA GLY A 98 85.61 -38.48 -18.68
C GLY A 98 85.28 -37.90 -20.05
N ARG A 99 86.33 -37.67 -20.86
CA ARG A 99 86.44 -37.68 -22.33
C ARG A 99 85.43 -36.90 -23.20
N SER A 100 85.89 -35.75 -23.71
CA SER A 100 85.40 -35.15 -24.95
C SER A 100 85.91 -35.92 -26.17
N ALA A 101 85.09 -35.98 -27.23
CA ALA A 101 85.49 -36.50 -28.53
C ALA A 101 86.46 -35.51 -29.22
N PRO A 102 87.47 -35.99 -29.97
CA PRO A 102 88.51 -35.14 -30.53
C PRO A 102 88.01 -34.43 -31.80
N SER A 103 88.07 -33.10 -31.83
CA SER A 103 88.02 -32.33 -33.06
C SER A 103 89.44 -32.23 -33.62
N ALA A 104 89.68 -32.82 -34.80
CA ALA A 104 90.95 -32.64 -35.51
C ALA A 104 91.17 -31.15 -35.81
N THR A 105 92.28 -30.61 -35.32
CA THR A 105 92.72 -29.26 -35.64
C THR A 105 93.46 -29.27 -36.98
N LEU A 106 93.35 -28.16 -37.73
CA LEU A 106 93.87 -28.03 -39.10
C LEU A 106 95.38 -28.23 -39.25
N ASP A 107 96.15 -28.20 -38.14
CA ASP A 107 97.58 -28.52 -38.11
C ASP A 107 97.92 -30.01 -38.35
N ASP A 108 96.97 -30.93 -38.12
CA ASP A 108 97.20 -32.39 -38.27
C ASP A 108 97.12 -32.89 -39.73
N LEU A 109 96.83 -31.99 -40.69
CA LEU A 109 96.72 -32.31 -42.11
C LEU A 109 98.04 -32.27 -42.87
N PHE A 110 99.10 -31.67 -42.30
CA PHE A 110 100.39 -31.47 -42.98
C PHE A 110 101.57 -32.25 -42.41
N SER A 111 101.39 -33.01 -41.31
CA SER A 111 102.47 -33.75 -40.64
C SER A 111 102.67 -35.19 -41.15
N GLY A 112 101.80 -35.72 -42.00
CA GLY A 112 102.05 -36.99 -42.70
C GLY A 112 102.11 -38.26 -41.83
N GLU A 113 101.71 -38.19 -40.56
CA GLU A 113 101.88 -39.30 -39.59
C GLU A 113 100.66 -40.25 -39.44
N ARG A 114 99.64 -40.17 -40.30
CA ARG A 114 98.55 -41.18 -40.34
C ARG A 114 98.15 -41.60 -41.76
N SER A 115 98.42 -42.86 -42.09
CA SER A 115 98.02 -43.52 -43.36
C SER A 115 96.58 -44.04 -43.28
N THR A 116 95.83 -43.91 -44.37
CA THR A 116 94.37 -44.17 -44.49
C THR A 116 93.97 -45.65 -44.52
N SER A 117 94.83 -46.56 -44.06
CA SER A 117 94.63 -48.02 -44.19
C SER A 117 94.02 -48.72 -42.97
N ASP A 118 93.89 -48.05 -41.82
CA ASP A 118 93.29 -48.63 -40.59
C ASP A 118 91.84 -48.18 -40.32
N LEU A 119 91.20 -47.47 -41.26
CA LEU A 119 89.78 -47.16 -41.20
C LEU A 119 88.98 -48.31 -41.82
N GLY A 120 88.50 -49.21 -40.96
CA GLY A 120 87.55 -50.27 -41.34
C GLY A 120 86.35 -49.75 -42.14
N ALA A 121 85.80 -50.64 -42.97
CA ALA A 121 84.74 -50.32 -43.93
C ALA A 121 83.58 -49.49 -43.33
N PRO A 122 83.07 -48.48 -44.07
CA PRO A 122 82.00 -47.62 -43.58
C PRO A 122 80.69 -48.41 -43.39
N PRO A 123 79.91 -48.15 -42.33
CA PRO A 123 78.60 -48.79 -42.17
C PRO A 123 77.65 -48.38 -43.31
N PRO A 124 76.71 -49.26 -43.71
CA PRO A 124 75.82 -49.01 -44.84
C PRO A 124 74.91 -47.80 -44.59
N ARG A 125 74.65 -47.03 -45.65
CA ARG A 125 73.80 -45.82 -45.62
C ARG A 125 72.35 -46.19 -45.24
N PRO A 126 71.72 -45.56 -44.23
CA PRO A 126 70.33 -45.83 -43.90
C PRO A 126 69.39 -45.34 -45.02
N SER A 127 68.41 -46.18 -45.37
CA SER A 127 67.47 -45.98 -46.47
C SER A 127 66.62 -44.71 -46.31
N ARG A 128 66.59 -43.85 -47.34
CA ARG A 128 65.88 -42.55 -47.36
C ARG A 128 64.34 -42.61 -47.38
N LYS A 129 63.69 -43.77 -47.32
CA LYS A 129 62.22 -43.88 -47.38
C LYS A 129 61.48 -43.70 -46.05
N ARG A 130 62.16 -43.71 -44.89
CA ARG A 130 61.55 -43.59 -43.54
C ARG A 130 61.60 -42.19 -42.90
N ARG A 131 62.23 -41.19 -43.53
CA ARG A 131 62.36 -39.82 -42.94
C ARG A 131 61.11 -38.95 -43.06
N ARG A 132 60.22 -39.20 -44.03
CA ARG A 132 58.95 -38.45 -44.13
C ARG A 132 57.96 -38.86 -43.04
N THR A 133 57.81 -40.17 -42.77
CA THR A 133 56.90 -40.67 -41.73
C THR A 133 57.37 -40.27 -40.32
N ALA A 134 58.67 -40.29 -40.04
CA ALA A 134 59.20 -39.83 -38.75
C ALA A 134 58.97 -38.32 -38.50
N GLY A 135 59.06 -37.48 -39.54
CA GLY A 135 58.75 -36.05 -39.44
C GLY A 135 57.27 -35.76 -39.18
N TRP A 136 56.36 -36.52 -39.83
CA TRP A 136 54.92 -36.41 -39.59
C TRP A 136 54.52 -36.90 -38.20
N ILE A 137 55.19 -37.92 -37.65
CA ILE A 137 54.96 -38.39 -36.28
C ILE A 137 55.41 -37.32 -35.27
N ALA A 138 56.58 -36.71 -35.47
CA ALA A 138 57.05 -35.62 -34.61
C ALA A 138 56.11 -34.40 -34.66
N LEU A 139 55.61 -34.03 -35.84
CA LEU A 139 54.63 -32.95 -35.99
C LEU A 139 53.30 -33.27 -35.31
N ALA A 140 52.83 -34.52 -35.41
CA ALA A 140 51.61 -34.97 -34.74
C ALA A 140 51.75 -34.92 -33.21
N ILE A 141 52.92 -35.26 -32.66
CA ILE A 141 53.19 -35.15 -31.22
C ILE A 141 53.20 -33.69 -30.78
N VAL A 142 53.83 -32.79 -31.54
CA VAL A 142 53.83 -31.35 -31.24
C VAL A 142 52.41 -30.77 -31.31
N LEU A 143 51.64 -31.12 -32.34
CA LEU A 143 50.25 -30.68 -32.45
C LEU A 143 49.36 -31.27 -31.34
N ALA A 144 49.61 -32.50 -30.89
CA ALA A 144 48.91 -33.09 -29.76
C ALA A 144 49.26 -32.40 -28.43
N LEU A 145 50.53 -32.02 -28.24
CA LEU A 145 50.95 -31.26 -27.06
C LEU A 145 50.38 -29.84 -27.06
N VAL A 146 50.45 -29.13 -28.18
CA VAL A 146 49.88 -27.78 -28.32
C VAL A 146 48.36 -27.83 -28.21
N GLY A 147 47.72 -28.81 -28.84
CA GLY A 147 46.28 -29.06 -28.73
C GLY A 147 45.86 -29.43 -27.31
N GLY A 148 46.67 -30.22 -26.59
CA GLY A 148 46.44 -30.56 -25.18
C GLY A 148 46.60 -29.36 -24.24
N VAL A 149 47.57 -28.48 -24.49
CA VAL A 149 47.73 -27.22 -23.75
C VAL A 149 46.59 -26.24 -24.05
N ALA A 150 46.17 -26.14 -25.31
CA ALA A 150 45.03 -25.30 -25.71
C ALA A 150 43.71 -25.83 -25.14
N ALA A 151 43.47 -27.14 -25.20
CA ALA A 151 42.30 -27.79 -24.63
C ALA A 151 42.31 -27.71 -23.09
N GLY A 152 43.47 -27.87 -22.46
CA GLY A 152 43.63 -27.67 -21.01
C GLY A 152 43.40 -26.23 -20.59
N GLY A 153 43.90 -25.26 -21.37
CA GLY A 153 43.64 -23.83 -21.16
C GLY A 153 42.16 -23.47 -21.32
N LEU A 154 41.49 -24.01 -22.35
CA LEU A 154 40.04 -23.83 -22.55
C LEU A 154 39.23 -24.51 -21.43
N TRP A 155 39.64 -25.69 -20.97
CA TRP A 155 38.96 -26.38 -19.87
C TRP A 155 39.10 -25.62 -18.55
N VAL A 156 40.30 -25.11 -18.24
CA VAL A 156 40.53 -24.26 -17.06
C VAL A 156 39.75 -22.96 -17.17
N TRP A 157 39.78 -22.29 -18.32
CA TRP A 157 39.00 -21.08 -18.56
C TRP A 157 37.50 -21.32 -18.33
N ASN A 158 36.96 -22.38 -18.93
CA ASN A 158 35.53 -22.70 -18.84
C ASN A 158 35.09 -23.26 -17.48
N THR A 159 36.03 -23.71 -16.64
CA THR A 159 35.74 -24.28 -15.31
C THR A 159 35.98 -23.30 -14.16
N TYR A 160 36.88 -22.33 -14.35
CA TYR A 160 37.33 -21.39 -13.32
C TYR A 160 37.18 -19.92 -13.74
N GLU A 161 36.28 -19.63 -14.69
CA GLU A 161 36.08 -18.28 -15.24
C GLU A 161 35.85 -17.23 -14.14
N ASP A 162 34.97 -17.52 -13.19
CA ASP A 162 34.62 -16.62 -12.08
C ASP A 162 35.79 -16.44 -11.11
N GLY A 163 36.56 -17.50 -10.84
CA GLY A 163 37.76 -17.46 -10.00
C GLY A 163 38.93 -16.70 -10.65
N ILE A 164 39.01 -16.69 -11.98
CA ILE A 164 40.07 -16.00 -12.73
C ILE A 164 39.72 -14.52 -12.90
N ARG A 165 38.45 -14.17 -13.15
CA ARG A 165 37.99 -12.78 -13.24
C ARG A 165 38.12 -12.03 -11.90
N SER A 166 37.74 -12.68 -10.79
CA SER A 166 37.92 -12.15 -9.43
C SER A 166 39.41 -11.99 -9.06
N PHE A 167 40.27 -12.96 -9.38
CA PHE A 167 41.72 -12.85 -9.15
C PHE A 167 42.41 -11.76 -9.99
N MET A 168 41.92 -11.51 -11.21
CA MET A 168 42.48 -10.50 -12.12
C MET A 168 41.86 -9.10 -11.98
N GLY A 169 40.85 -8.93 -11.11
CA GLY A 169 40.18 -7.65 -10.88
C GLY A 169 39.39 -7.15 -12.10
N TRP A 170 38.86 -8.06 -12.91
CA TRP A 170 38.07 -7.76 -14.12
C TRP A 170 36.56 -7.86 -13.86
N GLU A 171 36.14 -7.69 -12.62
CA GLU A 171 34.73 -7.54 -12.27
C GLU A 171 34.34 -6.08 -12.49
N GLU A 172 33.36 -5.84 -13.35
CA GLU A 172 32.70 -4.54 -13.34
C GLU A 172 32.10 -4.32 -11.94
N PRO A 173 32.24 -3.13 -11.35
CA PRO A 173 31.71 -2.86 -10.01
C PRO A 173 30.24 -3.25 -9.94
N ASN A 174 29.86 -4.00 -8.89
CA ASN A 174 28.48 -4.47 -8.69
C ASN A 174 27.50 -3.30 -8.56
N ASP A 175 27.99 -2.14 -8.13
CA ASP A 175 27.18 -0.98 -7.84
C ASP A 175 27.73 0.31 -8.47
N TYR A 176 26.93 1.37 -8.48
CA TYR A 176 27.37 2.70 -8.91
C TYR A 176 28.33 3.33 -7.90
N GLU A 177 29.22 4.19 -8.37
CA GLU A 177 30.06 4.99 -7.48
C GLU A 177 29.20 6.06 -6.77
N PRO A 178 29.52 6.41 -5.50
CA PRO A 178 28.84 7.47 -4.79
C PRO A 178 28.88 8.79 -5.57
N GLY A 179 27.73 9.49 -5.63
CA GLY A 179 27.62 10.80 -6.27
C GLY A 179 27.25 10.80 -7.76
N LEU A 180 26.98 9.64 -8.36
CA LEU A 180 26.44 9.53 -9.72
C LEU A 180 24.90 9.65 -9.80
N ALA A 181 24.23 9.66 -8.64
CA ALA A 181 22.79 9.69 -8.55
C ALA A 181 22.19 10.96 -9.19
N HIS A 182 21.17 10.80 -10.04
CA HIS A 182 20.55 11.92 -10.75
C HIS A 182 19.10 11.61 -11.17
N GLY A 183 18.36 12.64 -11.55
CA GLY A 183 16.96 12.52 -11.96
C GLY A 183 16.06 12.04 -10.82
N GLU A 184 14.83 11.68 -11.17
CA GLU A 184 13.86 11.09 -10.25
C GLU A 184 13.21 9.89 -10.92
N THR A 185 13.02 8.82 -10.17
CA THR A 185 12.26 7.62 -10.56
C THR A 185 11.45 7.15 -9.36
N THR A 186 10.47 6.27 -9.60
CA THR A 186 9.64 5.71 -8.53
C THR A 186 9.73 4.20 -8.53
N ILE A 187 9.72 3.61 -7.33
CA ILE A 187 9.58 2.17 -7.17
C ILE A 187 8.42 1.87 -6.22
N THR A 188 7.76 0.74 -6.44
CA THR A 188 6.70 0.25 -5.54
C THR A 188 7.21 -0.96 -4.77
N ILE A 189 7.29 -0.83 -3.44
CA ILE A 189 7.55 -1.93 -2.51
C ILE A 189 6.21 -2.51 -2.10
N ALA A 190 5.98 -3.79 -2.42
CA ALA A 190 4.76 -4.50 -2.07
C ALA A 190 4.87 -5.14 -0.68
N SER A 191 3.73 -5.46 -0.08
CA SER A 191 3.72 -6.22 1.17
C SER A 191 4.34 -7.60 0.99
N GLY A 192 5.28 -7.96 1.86
CA GLY A 192 6.03 -9.21 1.78
C GLY A 192 7.27 -9.16 0.88
N ASP A 193 7.56 -8.02 0.24
CA ASP A 193 8.83 -7.83 -0.45
C ASP A 193 10.01 -7.93 0.52
N THR A 194 11.06 -8.61 0.06
CA THR A 194 12.33 -8.77 0.80
C THR A 194 13.48 -8.21 -0.03
N GLY A 195 14.70 -8.24 0.51
CA GLY A 195 15.87 -7.65 -0.17
C GLY A 195 16.04 -8.11 -1.62
N GLY A 196 15.79 -9.39 -1.94
CA GLY A 196 15.90 -9.90 -3.31
C GLY A 196 14.91 -9.25 -4.29
N PRO A 197 13.58 -9.42 -4.11
CA PRO A 197 12.57 -8.76 -4.95
C PRO A 197 12.73 -7.25 -5.07
N VAL A 198 13.10 -6.55 -3.97
CA VAL A 198 13.34 -5.11 -4.00
C VAL A 198 14.57 -4.77 -4.85
N SER A 199 15.66 -5.55 -4.74
CA SER A 199 16.88 -5.34 -5.55
C SER A 199 16.60 -5.49 -7.04
N GLN A 200 15.78 -6.47 -7.42
CA GLN A 200 15.35 -6.62 -8.82
C GLN A 200 14.55 -5.40 -9.30
N LYS A 201 13.59 -4.92 -8.52
CA LYS A 201 12.78 -3.74 -8.86
C LYS A 201 13.62 -2.48 -9.02
N LEU A 202 14.62 -2.30 -8.16
CA LEU A 202 15.57 -1.19 -8.23
C LEU A 202 16.39 -1.21 -9.51
N PHE A 203 16.87 -2.39 -9.92
CA PHE A 203 17.58 -2.55 -11.18
C PHE A 203 16.68 -2.30 -12.38
N ASP A 204 15.47 -2.86 -12.39
CA ASP A 204 14.49 -2.67 -13.47
C ASP A 204 14.12 -1.18 -13.63
N ALA A 205 14.10 -0.43 -12.52
CA ALA A 205 13.86 1.02 -12.49
C ALA A 205 15.11 1.88 -12.79
N GLY A 206 16.28 1.27 -13.02
CA GLY A 206 17.54 1.97 -13.29
C GLY A 206 18.15 2.68 -12.07
N VAL A 207 17.73 2.31 -10.86
CA VAL A 207 18.24 2.84 -9.60
C VAL A 207 19.60 2.22 -9.29
N THR A 208 19.70 0.90 -9.26
CA THR A 208 20.96 0.17 -9.00
C THR A 208 21.58 -0.37 -10.29
N LYS A 209 22.90 -0.60 -10.28
CA LYS A 209 23.65 -1.01 -11.47
C LYS A 209 23.39 -2.47 -11.88
N THR A 210 23.20 -3.34 -10.90
CA THR A 210 22.90 -4.77 -11.08
C THR A 210 21.67 -5.15 -10.24
N PRO A 211 20.99 -6.27 -10.57
CA PRO A 211 19.86 -6.76 -9.78
C PRO A 211 20.24 -7.31 -8.40
N GLU A 212 21.51 -7.64 -8.16
CA GLU A 212 22.00 -8.13 -6.87
C GLU A 212 22.60 -7.04 -5.97
N ALA A 213 22.92 -5.85 -6.50
CA ALA A 213 23.67 -4.79 -5.82
C ALA A 213 23.20 -4.50 -4.38
N LEU A 214 21.89 -4.29 -4.19
CA LEU A 214 21.34 -3.99 -2.86
C LEU A 214 21.37 -5.22 -1.93
N TYR A 215 21.00 -6.39 -2.44
CA TYR A 215 20.95 -7.62 -1.65
C TYR A 215 22.36 -8.02 -1.19
N ASP A 216 23.34 -8.01 -2.08
CA ASP A 216 24.74 -8.31 -1.75
C ASP A 216 25.28 -7.32 -0.72
N TYR A 217 25.01 -6.02 -0.91
CA TYR A 217 25.39 -5.00 0.06
C TYR A 217 24.80 -5.27 1.45
N MET A 218 23.53 -5.67 1.53
CA MET A 218 22.89 -6.01 2.81
C MET A 218 23.54 -7.22 3.48
N ILE A 219 23.91 -8.25 2.72
CA ILE A 219 24.58 -9.46 3.24
C ILE A 219 26.01 -9.15 3.70
N GLU A 220 26.81 -8.51 2.84
CA GLU A 220 28.21 -8.18 3.11
C GLU A 220 28.38 -7.27 4.32
N ASN A 221 27.46 -6.32 4.50
CA ASN A 221 27.47 -5.36 5.61
C ASN A 221 26.59 -5.79 6.79
N SER A 222 25.99 -6.99 6.73
CA SER A 222 25.09 -7.52 7.77
C SER A 222 23.94 -6.55 8.14
N VAL A 223 23.41 -5.81 7.16
CA VAL A 223 22.34 -4.83 7.35
C VAL A 223 21.01 -5.58 7.43
N THR A 224 20.33 -5.45 8.57
CA THR A 224 18.94 -5.89 8.72
C THR A 224 18.04 -4.69 8.41
N PHE A 225 17.34 -4.74 7.28
CA PHE A 225 16.42 -3.67 6.86
C PHE A 225 14.99 -4.21 6.74
N THR A 226 14.02 -3.47 7.27
CA THR A 226 12.60 -3.79 7.12
C THR A 226 12.00 -2.88 6.05
N PHE A 227 11.74 -3.44 4.88
CA PHE A 227 11.09 -2.73 3.79
C PHE A 227 9.63 -2.45 4.13
N GLN A 228 9.27 -1.17 4.19
CA GLN A 228 7.89 -0.77 4.38
C GLN A 228 7.18 -0.75 3.01
N PRO A 229 5.97 -1.30 2.90
CA PRO A 229 5.21 -1.23 1.65
C PRO A 229 4.89 0.22 1.27
N GLY A 230 4.99 0.57 -0.01
CA GLY A 230 4.64 1.89 -0.53
C GLY A 230 5.44 2.29 -1.77
N VAL A 231 5.13 3.46 -2.30
CA VAL A 231 5.86 4.06 -3.43
C VAL A 231 6.94 4.98 -2.91
N TYR A 232 8.15 4.82 -3.43
CA TYR A 232 9.32 5.60 -3.04
C TYR A 232 9.85 6.35 -4.23
N ARG A 233 10.09 7.65 -4.03
CA ARG A 233 10.83 8.50 -4.96
C ARG A 233 12.32 8.34 -4.71
N LEU A 234 13.00 7.80 -5.71
CA LEU A 234 14.43 7.53 -5.72
C LEU A 234 15.10 8.28 -6.87
N GLN A 235 16.43 8.27 -6.90
CA GLN A 235 17.21 8.79 -8.01
C GLN A 235 17.69 7.63 -8.88
N LEU A 236 17.97 7.90 -10.16
CA LEU A 236 18.64 6.94 -11.02
C LEU A 236 20.11 6.82 -10.62
N GLN A 237 20.71 5.66 -10.84
CA GLN A 237 22.13 5.40 -10.59
C GLN A 237 22.61 5.68 -9.16
N MET A 238 21.80 5.31 -8.17
CA MET A 238 22.18 5.32 -6.77
C MET A 238 23.02 4.09 -6.43
N ASN A 239 23.89 4.22 -5.43
CA ASN A 239 24.50 3.06 -4.79
C ASN A 239 23.57 2.50 -3.68
N ALA A 240 23.69 1.20 -3.39
CA ALA A 240 22.90 0.44 -2.44
C ALA A 240 22.83 1.08 -1.05
N ALA A 241 23.94 1.68 -0.58
CA ALA A 241 23.96 2.43 0.67
C ALA A 241 23.00 3.63 0.63
N ALA A 242 23.08 4.47 -0.41
CA ALA A 242 22.17 5.61 -0.57
C ALA A 242 20.72 5.19 -0.80
N VAL A 243 20.49 4.04 -1.45
CA VAL A 243 19.15 3.47 -1.59
C VAL A 243 18.57 3.15 -0.22
N LEU A 244 19.30 2.46 0.65
CA LEU A 244 18.82 2.15 2.01
C LEU A 244 18.58 3.41 2.83
N ASP A 245 19.49 4.40 2.75
CA ASP A 245 19.31 5.68 3.43
C ASP A 245 18.04 6.40 2.93
N THR A 246 17.79 6.37 1.62
CA THR A 246 16.61 7.01 1.04
C THR A 246 15.33 6.25 1.38
N LEU A 247 15.32 4.91 1.32
CA LEU A 247 14.19 4.08 1.74
C LEU A 247 13.89 4.19 3.25
N ALA A 248 14.89 4.54 4.06
CA ALA A 248 14.72 4.84 5.48
C ALA A 248 14.15 6.25 5.72
N ASP A 249 14.35 7.18 4.79
CA ASP A 249 13.83 8.55 4.89
C ASP A 249 12.32 8.59 4.59
N PRO A 250 11.48 8.99 5.56
CA PRO A 250 10.04 9.13 5.33
C PRO A 250 9.69 10.11 4.19
N ALA A 251 10.54 11.11 3.94
CA ALA A 251 10.30 12.12 2.89
C ALA A 251 10.45 11.57 1.47
N SER A 252 11.08 10.41 1.30
CA SER A 252 11.19 9.76 0.00
C SER A 252 9.93 8.97 -0.35
N ARG A 253 9.12 8.58 0.64
CA ARG A 253 7.88 7.85 0.42
C ARG A 253 6.82 8.82 -0.13
N MET A 254 6.33 8.51 -1.32
CA MET A 254 5.20 9.22 -1.91
C MET A 254 3.93 8.75 -1.21
N GLU A 255 3.26 9.65 -0.49
CA GLU A 255 1.98 9.38 0.15
C GLU A 255 0.95 10.39 -0.35
N ASN A 256 -0.16 9.90 -0.89
CA ASN A 256 -1.32 10.74 -1.15
C ASN A 256 -2.11 10.82 0.16
N THR A 257 -2.25 12.02 0.71
CA THR A 257 -2.93 12.23 1.99
C THR A 257 -4.30 12.85 1.75
N ALA A 258 -5.35 12.28 2.33
CA ALA A 258 -6.66 12.89 2.40
C ALA A 258 -7.07 13.11 3.86
N GLN A 259 -7.46 14.34 4.17
CA GLN A 259 -8.07 14.72 5.44
C GLN A 259 -9.57 14.88 5.26
N LEU A 260 -10.33 14.08 6.01
CA LEU A 260 -11.78 14.10 6.05
C LEU A 260 -12.25 14.61 7.41
N ARG A 261 -13.17 15.58 7.37
CA ARG A 261 -13.79 16.16 8.56
C ARG A 261 -15.01 15.36 8.97
N GLU A 262 -15.30 15.33 10.26
CA GLU A 262 -16.55 14.79 10.80
C GLU A 262 -17.75 15.56 10.24
N GLY A 263 -18.90 14.86 10.12
CA GLY A 263 -20.16 15.47 9.71
C GLY A 263 -20.30 15.77 8.21
N LEU A 264 -19.36 15.32 7.37
CA LEU A 264 -19.48 15.33 5.91
C LEU A 264 -20.43 14.24 5.43
N THR A 265 -21.22 14.52 4.40
CA THR A 265 -22.00 13.47 3.70
C THR A 265 -21.09 12.54 2.90
N ALA A 266 -21.60 11.40 2.43
CA ALA A 266 -20.86 10.53 1.52
C ALA A 266 -20.46 11.28 0.25
N GLU A 267 -21.38 12.04 -0.35
CA GLU A 267 -21.11 12.86 -1.53
C GLU A 267 -19.94 13.83 -1.30
N GLN A 268 -19.99 14.61 -0.21
CA GLN A 268 -18.92 15.55 0.13
C GLN A 268 -17.59 14.85 0.41
N THR A 269 -17.65 13.66 0.99
CA THR A 269 -16.46 12.84 1.24
C THR A 269 -15.81 12.42 -0.07
N LEU A 270 -16.60 11.96 -1.05
CA LEU A 270 -16.07 11.60 -2.37
C LEU A 270 -15.50 12.82 -3.10
N THR A 271 -16.15 13.99 -3.03
CA THR A 271 -15.61 15.25 -3.58
C THR A 271 -14.27 15.62 -2.92
N ALA A 272 -14.20 15.58 -1.59
CA ALA A 272 -12.99 15.90 -0.85
C ALA A 272 -11.83 14.93 -1.16
N LEU A 273 -12.13 13.64 -1.35
CA LEU A 273 -11.16 12.64 -1.78
C LEU A 273 -10.67 12.90 -3.21
N SER A 274 -11.58 13.22 -4.13
CA SER A 274 -11.23 13.54 -5.52
C SER A 274 -10.25 14.71 -5.60
N GLU A 275 -10.52 15.79 -4.86
CA GLU A 275 -9.67 16.98 -4.82
C GLU A 275 -8.30 16.72 -4.19
N GLN A 276 -8.27 16.00 -3.05
CA GLN A 276 -7.04 15.81 -2.28
C GLN A 276 -6.13 14.70 -2.82
N LEU A 277 -6.71 13.67 -3.45
CA LEU A 277 -5.97 12.54 -4.02
C LEU A 277 -5.73 12.69 -5.52
N GLU A 278 -6.21 13.78 -6.14
CA GLU A 278 -6.19 14.02 -7.59
C GLU A 278 -6.82 12.87 -8.40
N MET A 279 -7.81 12.19 -7.80
CA MET A 279 -8.53 11.06 -8.39
C MET A 279 -9.82 11.53 -9.06
N PRO A 280 -10.20 11.00 -10.23
CA PRO A 280 -11.47 11.38 -10.87
C PRO A 280 -12.66 11.08 -9.97
N LEU A 281 -13.55 12.05 -9.77
CA LEU A 281 -14.73 11.90 -8.92
C LEU A 281 -15.64 10.77 -9.42
N GLU A 282 -15.74 10.58 -10.74
CA GLU A 282 -16.55 9.53 -11.34
C GLU A 282 -16.05 8.13 -10.97
N GLU A 283 -14.74 7.93 -10.77
CA GLU A 283 -14.19 6.65 -10.33
C GLU A 283 -14.55 6.35 -8.88
N LEU A 284 -14.48 7.37 -8.02
CA LEU A 284 -14.91 7.28 -6.62
C LEU A 284 -16.42 7.02 -6.51
N GLN A 285 -17.24 7.72 -7.30
CA GLN A 285 -18.69 7.49 -7.34
C GLN A 285 -19.03 6.09 -7.86
N ALA A 286 -18.34 5.62 -8.90
CA ALA A 286 -18.55 4.28 -9.44
C ALA A 286 -18.17 3.19 -8.42
N ALA A 287 -17.06 3.36 -7.71
CA ALA A 287 -16.66 2.44 -6.65
C ALA A 287 -17.63 2.48 -5.45
N ALA A 288 -18.18 3.65 -5.10
CA ALA A 288 -19.14 3.83 -4.02
C ALA A 288 -20.57 3.33 -4.35
N ALA A 289 -20.86 3.07 -5.62
CA ALA A 289 -22.21 2.72 -6.09
C ALA A 289 -22.72 1.35 -5.61
N ASP A 290 -21.82 0.45 -5.21
CA ASP A 290 -22.16 -0.85 -4.63
C ASP A 290 -21.59 -1.00 -3.21
N PRO A 291 -22.31 -0.52 -2.18
CA PRO A 291 -21.90 -0.68 -0.78
C PRO A 291 -21.68 -2.15 -0.37
N SER A 292 -22.36 -3.09 -1.01
CA SER A 292 -22.26 -4.51 -0.68
C SER A 292 -20.88 -5.09 -0.99
N ALA A 293 -20.14 -4.48 -1.93
CA ALA A 293 -18.74 -4.82 -2.23
C ALA A 293 -17.80 -4.59 -1.03
N PHE A 294 -18.20 -3.73 -0.09
CA PHE A 294 -17.45 -3.42 1.14
C PHE A 294 -18.06 -4.07 2.39
N GLY A 295 -19.04 -4.96 2.23
CA GLY A 295 -19.73 -5.61 3.35
C GLY A 295 -20.72 -4.70 4.09
N VAL A 296 -21.13 -3.59 3.50
CA VAL A 296 -22.09 -2.65 4.09
C VAL A 296 -23.53 -3.10 3.79
N PRO A 297 -24.37 -3.39 4.81
CA PRO A 297 -25.75 -3.86 4.62
C PRO A 297 -26.73 -2.69 4.44
N SER A 298 -26.44 -1.78 3.50
CA SER A 298 -27.22 -0.56 3.21
C SER A 298 -27.20 -0.28 1.71
N ASP A 299 -28.19 0.48 1.22
CA ASP A 299 -28.27 0.92 -0.18
C ASP A 299 -27.28 2.05 -0.51
N SER A 300 -26.65 2.66 0.51
CA SER A 300 -25.62 3.69 0.36
C SER A 300 -24.49 3.55 1.39
N LEU A 301 -23.36 4.19 1.11
CA LEU A 301 -22.23 4.36 2.04
C LEU A 301 -22.37 5.57 2.98
N GLU A 302 -23.54 6.21 3.05
CA GLU A 302 -23.77 7.32 3.98
C GLU A 302 -23.63 6.82 5.42
N GLY A 303 -22.80 7.49 6.22
CA GLY A 303 -22.41 7.06 7.57
C GLY A 303 -21.28 6.02 7.63
N TRP A 304 -20.85 5.46 6.49
CA TRP A 304 -19.86 4.38 6.43
C TRP A 304 -18.46 4.83 5.99
N LEU A 305 -18.26 6.13 5.73
CA LEU A 305 -16.98 6.68 5.30
C LEU A 305 -16.32 7.46 6.44
N PHE A 306 -15.59 6.74 7.32
CA PHE A 306 -15.11 7.31 8.58
C PHE A 306 -14.24 8.58 8.39
N PRO A 307 -14.50 9.67 9.14
CA PRO A 307 -13.70 10.89 9.08
C PRO A 307 -12.36 10.73 9.79
N ALA A 308 -11.26 10.84 9.05
CA ALA A 308 -9.90 10.84 9.59
C ALA A 308 -8.91 11.43 8.59
N THR A 309 -7.64 11.47 8.97
CA THR A 309 -6.54 11.63 8.02
C THR A 309 -6.09 10.25 7.53
N TYR A 310 -6.06 10.07 6.21
CA TYR A 310 -5.66 8.85 5.54
C TYR A 310 -4.45 9.10 4.67
N THR A 311 -3.54 8.13 4.63
CA THR A 311 -2.40 8.08 3.71
C THR A 311 -2.58 6.87 2.80
N PHE A 312 -2.47 7.10 1.49
CA PHE A 312 -2.63 6.08 0.46
C PHE A 312 -1.37 5.92 -0.35
N ASP A 313 -1.16 4.69 -0.84
CA ASP A 313 -0.21 4.43 -1.90
C ASP A 313 -0.64 5.24 -3.15
N PRO A 314 0.29 5.90 -3.88
CA PRO A 314 -0.03 6.62 -5.11
C PRO A 314 -0.74 5.78 -6.19
N ALA A 315 -0.60 4.46 -6.15
CA ALA A 315 -1.29 3.53 -7.05
C ALA A 315 -2.63 3.01 -6.50
N ALA A 316 -3.09 3.49 -5.33
CA ALA A 316 -4.35 3.06 -4.73
C ALA A 316 -5.54 3.39 -5.64
N THR A 317 -6.42 2.42 -5.81
CA THR A 317 -7.64 2.60 -6.60
C THR A 317 -8.76 3.25 -5.78
N ALA A 318 -9.79 3.78 -6.44
CA ALA A 318 -11.00 4.28 -5.78
C ALA A 318 -11.62 3.25 -4.82
N SER A 319 -11.62 1.97 -5.21
CA SER A 319 -12.11 0.89 -4.36
C SER A 319 -11.22 0.67 -3.13
N ASP A 320 -9.89 0.77 -3.25
CA ASP A 320 -8.98 0.64 -2.11
C ASP A 320 -9.19 1.79 -1.11
N VAL A 321 -9.39 3.00 -1.62
CA VAL A 321 -9.69 4.19 -0.81
C VAL A 321 -10.99 3.98 -0.02
N ILE A 322 -12.08 3.64 -0.70
CA ILE A 322 -13.38 3.43 -0.05
C ILE A 322 -13.33 2.26 0.95
N ALA A 323 -12.71 1.14 0.56
CA ALA A 323 -12.54 -0.01 1.45
C ALA A 323 -11.80 0.37 2.73
N ARG A 324 -10.79 1.24 2.64
CA ARG A 324 -10.04 1.72 3.81
C ARG A 324 -10.91 2.55 4.75
N LEU A 325 -11.74 3.45 4.21
CA LEU A 325 -12.66 4.27 4.99
C LEU A 325 -13.73 3.41 5.68
N VAL A 326 -14.33 2.46 4.96
CA VAL A 326 -15.31 1.52 5.51
C VAL A 326 -14.70 0.65 6.61
N ALA A 327 -13.48 0.13 6.39
CA ALA A 327 -12.78 -0.66 7.39
C ALA A 327 -12.51 0.15 8.68
N ARG A 328 -12.17 1.44 8.56
CA ARG A 328 -11.99 2.32 9.73
C ARG A 328 -13.31 2.61 10.45
N THR A 329 -14.43 2.68 9.75
CA THR A 329 -15.77 2.76 10.36
C THR A 329 -16.06 1.50 11.17
N VAL A 330 -15.83 0.32 10.59
CA VAL A 330 -16.02 -0.96 11.26
C VAL A 330 -15.15 -1.05 12.52
N GLU A 331 -13.89 -0.64 12.45
CA GLU A 331 -13.00 -0.56 13.60
C GLU A 331 -13.56 0.35 14.71
N SER A 332 -14.08 1.53 14.38
CA SER A 332 -14.72 2.44 15.35
C SER A 332 -15.91 1.77 16.05
N LEU A 333 -16.79 1.15 15.25
CA LEU A 333 -17.98 0.47 15.75
C LEU A 333 -17.63 -0.71 16.66
N ASP A 334 -16.60 -1.47 16.31
CA ASP A 334 -16.10 -2.58 17.13
C ASP A 334 -15.51 -2.11 18.45
N GLN A 335 -14.72 -1.02 18.42
CA GLN A 335 -14.16 -0.41 19.63
C GLN A 335 -15.25 0.14 20.56
N ALA A 336 -16.33 0.71 20.00
CA ALA A 336 -17.50 1.15 20.75
C ALA A 336 -18.42 -0.01 21.19
N GLY A 337 -18.13 -1.25 20.78
CA GLY A 337 -18.90 -2.44 21.17
C GLY A 337 -20.26 -2.55 20.47
N VAL A 338 -20.42 -1.95 19.29
CA VAL A 338 -21.66 -1.98 18.51
C VAL A 338 -21.88 -3.36 17.89
N PRO A 339 -22.98 -4.07 18.19
CA PRO A 339 -23.31 -5.32 17.52
C PRO A 339 -23.47 -5.13 16.01
N GLU A 340 -22.99 -6.07 15.18
CA GLU A 340 -23.05 -5.96 13.72
C GLU A 340 -24.47 -5.66 13.19
N ALA A 341 -25.48 -6.29 13.78
CA ALA A 341 -26.89 -6.12 13.41
C ALA A 341 -27.44 -4.72 13.71
N ASP A 342 -26.82 -3.98 14.63
CA ASP A 342 -27.26 -2.65 15.09
C ASP A 342 -26.44 -1.51 14.48
N ARG A 343 -25.35 -1.81 13.74
CA ARG A 343 -24.43 -0.80 13.19
C ARG A 343 -25.14 0.29 12.39
N GLN A 344 -26.04 -0.08 11.47
CA GLN A 344 -26.78 0.90 10.67
C GLN A 344 -27.61 1.83 11.56
N ARG A 345 -28.30 1.28 12.57
CA ARG A 345 -29.12 2.07 13.50
C ARG A 345 -28.26 3.02 14.33
N VAL A 346 -27.11 2.55 14.82
CA VAL A 346 -26.17 3.36 15.61
C VAL A 346 -25.56 4.47 14.77
N LEU A 347 -25.13 4.18 13.53
CA LEU A 347 -24.63 5.19 12.60
C LEU A 347 -25.70 6.23 12.26
N THR A 348 -26.98 5.83 12.12
CA THR A 348 -28.07 6.78 11.92
C THR A 348 -28.17 7.75 13.09
N ILE A 349 -28.18 7.26 14.34
CA ILE A 349 -28.24 8.14 15.52
C ILE A 349 -26.97 9.00 15.63
N ALA A 350 -25.79 8.40 15.47
CA ALA A 350 -24.51 9.10 15.56
C ALA A 350 -24.42 10.23 14.53
N SER A 351 -24.91 10.01 13.30
CA SER A 351 -24.93 11.06 12.27
C SER A 351 -25.84 12.25 12.63
N ILE A 352 -26.97 12.01 13.31
CA ILE A 352 -27.84 13.08 13.82
C ILE A 352 -27.13 13.81 14.96
N VAL A 353 -26.54 13.07 15.91
CA VAL A 353 -25.80 13.64 17.05
C VAL A 353 -24.65 14.55 16.57
N GLU A 354 -23.88 14.09 15.59
CA GLU A 354 -22.78 14.83 14.96
C GLU A 354 -23.25 16.15 14.33
N ARG A 355 -24.45 16.15 13.72
CA ARG A 355 -24.99 17.32 13.02
C ARG A 355 -25.73 18.30 13.94
N GLU A 356 -26.28 17.83 15.06
CA GLU A 356 -27.07 18.63 16.00
C GLU A 356 -26.27 19.20 17.17
N GLY A 357 -25.18 18.53 17.56
CA GLY A 357 -24.47 18.82 18.80
C GLY A 357 -23.05 19.32 18.62
N ARG A 358 -22.46 19.75 19.74
CA ARG A 358 -21.00 19.81 19.90
C ARG A 358 -20.55 18.59 20.70
N PRO A 359 -19.26 18.19 20.64
CA PRO A 359 -18.78 17.00 21.34
C PRO A 359 -19.15 16.91 22.82
N ASN A 360 -19.17 18.04 23.53
CA ASN A 360 -19.54 18.10 24.95
C ASN A 360 -21.04 17.81 25.22
N ASP A 361 -21.89 17.93 24.20
CA ASP A 361 -23.34 17.78 24.29
C ASP A 361 -23.84 16.48 23.65
N PHE A 362 -23.00 15.77 22.90
CA PHE A 362 -23.37 14.56 22.15
C PHE A 362 -24.12 13.53 22.98
N ALA A 363 -23.63 13.21 24.18
CA ALA A 363 -24.29 12.23 25.05
C ALA A 363 -25.70 12.67 25.50
N LYS A 364 -25.94 13.98 25.67
CA LYS A 364 -27.26 14.52 26.02
C LYS A 364 -28.18 14.64 24.81
N VAL A 365 -27.65 15.00 23.63
CA VAL A 365 -28.41 14.99 22.37
C VAL A 365 -28.88 13.57 22.07
N SER A 366 -27.98 12.59 22.19
CA SER A 366 -28.31 11.16 22.07
C SER A 366 -29.39 10.74 23.06
N ARG A 367 -29.33 11.21 24.32
CA ARG A 367 -30.39 10.96 25.31
C ARG A 367 -31.74 11.55 24.89
N VAL A 368 -31.77 12.76 24.34
CA VAL A 368 -33.02 13.37 23.84
C VAL A 368 -33.62 12.53 22.71
N ILE A 369 -32.80 12.09 21.76
CA ILE A 369 -33.22 11.19 20.67
C ILE A 369 -33.86 9.93 21.27
N GLN A 370 -33.17 9.26 22.18
CA GLN A 370 -33.65 8.02 22.79
C GLN A 370 -34.95 8.23 23.58
N ASN A 371 -35.03 9.26 24.42
CA ASN A 371 -36.23 9.58 25.19
C ASN A 371 -37.44 9.87 24.30
N ARG A 372 -37.24 10.55 23.17
CA ARG A 372 -38.32 10.81 22.20
C ARG A 372 -38.77 9.53 21.50
N LEU A 373 -37.84 8.68 21.07
CA LEU A 373 -38.17 7.37 20.49
C LEU A 373 -38.99 6.52 21.47
N ASP A 374 -38.58 6.46 22.73
CA ASP A 374 -39.26 5.66 23.77
C ASP A 374 -40.68 6.18 24.08
N GLN A 375 -40.93 7.47 23.87
CA GLN A 375 -42.24 8.10 24.05
C GLN A 375 -43.08 8.16 22.77
N GLY A 376 -42.57 7.64 21.64
CA GLY A 376 -43.24 7.74 20.34
C GLY A 376 -43.39 9.18 19.84
N MET A 377 -42.50 10.08 20.28
CA MET A 377 -42.42 11.44 19.78
C MET A 377 -41.59 11.49 18.49
N LYS A 378 -41.99 12.37 17.57
CA LYS A 378 -41.16 12.70 16.40
C LYS A 378 -39.84 13.33 16.84
N LEU A 379 -38.74 13.02 16.14
CA LEU A 379 -37.43 13.55 16.51
C LEU A 379 -37.31 15.05 16.23
N GLN A 380 -37.88 15.53 15.12
CA GLN A 380 -37.91 16.96 14.75
C GLN A 380 -36.51 17.59 14.76
N MET A 381 -35.58 16.95 14.06
CA MET A 381 -34.19 17.38 13.94
C MET A 381 -34.02 18.11 12.61
N ASP A 382 -33.60 19.38 12.66
CA ASP A 382 -33.41 20.24 11.49
C ASP A 382 -32.45 19.61 10.49
N SER A 383 -31.35 19.04 10.98
CA SER A 383 -30.35 18.36 10.16
C SER A 383 -30.94 17.26 9.27
N THR A 384 -31.96 16.55 9.76
CA THR A 384 -32.61 15.46 9.01
C THR A 384 -33.55 15.97 7.92
N ALA A 385 -34.26 17.07 8.17
CA ALA A 385 -35.13 17.72 7.19
C ALA A 385 -34.29 18.37 6.08
N GLN A 386 -33.24 19.09 6.47
CA GLN A 386 -32.28 19.69 5.54
C GLN A 386 -31.59 18.63 4.67
N TYR A 387 -31.16 17.49 5.22
CA TYR A 387 -30.58 16.40 4.44
C TYR A 387 -31.59 15.87 3.41
N GLY A 388 -32.81 15.53 3.84
CA GLY A 388 -33.84 14.97 2.97
C GLY A 388 -34.25 15.89 1.82
N TYR A 389 -34.25 17.19 2.06
CA TYR A 389 -34.60 18.20 1.06
C TYR A 389 -33.41 18.67 0.19
N GLY A 390 -32.16 18.37 0.59
CA GLY A 390 -30.96 18.82 -0.11
C GLY A 390 -30.47 20.22 0.29
N GLU A 391 -30.84 20.69 1.48
CA GLU A 391 -30.51 22.01 2.03
C GLU A 391 -29.44 22.00 3.12
N LEU A 392 -28.85 20.84 3.43
CA LEU A 392 -27.88 20.66 4.53
C LEU A 392 -26.65 21.60 4.46
N HIS A 393 -26.40 22.20 3.29
CA HIS A 393 -25.29 23.10 3.02
C HIS A 393 -25.72 24.51 2.56
N ALA A 394 -26.99 24.89 2.76
CA ALA A 394 -27.48 26.22 2.44
C ALA A 394 -26.93 27.33 3.36
N GLY A 395 -26.12 26.97 4.37
CA GLY A 395 -25.45 27.91 5.27
C GLY A 395 -26.32 28.43 6.42
N SER A 396 -27.54 27.90 6.56
CA SER A 396 -28.47 28.22 7.64
C SER A 396 -28.47 27.14 8.72
N ALA A 397 -28.43 27.55 9.98
CA ALA A 397 -28.61 26.64 11.12
C ALA A 397 -30.07 26.17 11.27
N SER A 398 -31.03 26.92 10.72
CA SER A 398 -32.44 26.55 10.70
C SER A 398 -32.87 25.98 9.35
N THR A 399 -33.81 25.06 9.40
CA THR A 399 -34.49 24.49 8.21
C THR A 399 -35.44 25.53 7.59
N SER A 400 -35.59 25.51 6.25
CA SER A 400 -36.64 26.29 5.56
C SER A 400 -38.04 25.73 5.86
N ASP A 401 -39.08 26.53 5.67
CA ASP A 401 -40.46 26.03 5.77
C ASP A 401 -40.69 24.90 4.76
N GLU A 402 -40.13 25.02 3.56
CA GLU A 402 -40.23 23.99 2.52
C GLU A 402 -39.61 22.67 2.97
N ALA A 403 -38.37 22.68 3.47
CA ALA A 403 -37.69 21.47 3.92
C ALA A 403 -38.34 20.88 5.17
N GLN A 404 -38.89 21.70 6.07
CA GLN A 404 -39.53 21.23 7.31
C GLN A 404 -40.78 20.39 7.04
N PHE A 405 -41.54 20.70 5.98
CA PHE A 405 -42.79 20.00 5.65
C PHE A 405 -42.70 19.08 4.43
N ASP A 406 -41.51 18.92 3.85
CA ASP A 406 -41.31 18.02 2.72
C ASP A 406 -41.51 16.54 3.12
N ASP A 407 -42.28 15.79 2.33
CA ASP A 407 -42.63 14.39 2.60
C ASP A 407 -41.57 13.45 2.02
N ASN A 408 -40.53 13.19 2.81
CA ASN A 408 -39.42 12.30 2.45
C ASN A 408 -39.02 11.42 3.64
N PRO A 409 -38.31 10.29 3.42
CA PRO A 409 -38.04 9.30 4.46
C PRO A 409 -36.89 9.68 5.41
N TRP A 410 -36.29 10.87 5.27
CA TRP A 410 -35.33 11.42 6.23
C TRP A 410 -35.95 12.48 7.14
N ASN A 411 -36.99 13.19 6.69
CA ASN A 411 -37.53 14.33 7.43
C ASN A 411 -38.25 13.90 8.73
N THR A 412 -37.56 14.04 9.86
CA THR A 412 -38.09 13.67 11.19
C THR A 412 -39.12 14.64 11.77
N TYR A 413 -39.53 15.68 11.03
CA TYR A 413 -40.73 16.47 11.34
C TYR A 413 -42.02 15.79 10.87
N VAL A 414 -41.95 14.96 9.82
CA VAL A 414 -43.13 14.34 9.20
C VAL A 414 -43.22 12.85 9.47
N ILE A 415 -42.08 12.14 9.55
CA ILE A 415 -42.04 10.70 9.87
C ILE A 415 -42.04 10.43 11.38
N ASP A 416 -42.34 9.19 11.77
CA ASP A 416 -42.16 8.70 13.14
C ASP A 416 -40.88 7.85 13.22
N GLY A 417 -40.16 7.94 14.34
CA GLY A 417 -38.94 7.17 14.56
C GLY A 417 -37.69 7.78 13.91
N LEU A 418 -36.74 6.92 13.55
CA LEU A 418 -35.47 7.29 12.91
C LEU A 418 -35.66 7.51 11.40
N PRO A 419 -34.82 8.36 10.77
CA PRO A 419 -34.77 8.46 9.32
C PRO A 419 -34.31 7.15 8.67
N ALA A 420 -34.53 7.02 7.36
CA ALA A 420 -34.19 5.82 6.59
C ALA A 420 -32.70 5.40 6.68
N GLY A 421 -31.80 6.34 6.97
CA GLY A 421 -30.38 6.07 7.18
C GLY A 421 -29.65 7.29 7.75
N PRO A 422 -28.32 7.20 7.85
CA PRO A 422 -27.48 8.31 8.28
C PRO A 422 -27.63 9.54 7.36
N ILE A 423 -27.26 10.70 7.90
CA ILE A 423 -27.28 12.00 7.18
C ILE A 423 -25.88 12.62 7.03
N ALA A 424 -24.86 11.95 7.57
CA ALA A 424 -23.45 12.33 7.54
C ALA A 424 -22.58 11.17 8.05
N ASN A 425 -21.26 11.29 7.90
CA ASN A 425 -20.27 10.40 8.48
C ASN A 425 -19.83 10.87 9.88
N PRO A 426 -20.20 10.13 10.95
CA PRO A 426 -19.90 10.51 12.33
C PRO A 426 -18.48 10.12 12.76
N GLY A 427 -17.94 10.84 13.74
CA GLY A 427 -16.67 10.50 14.41
C GLY A 427 -16.84 9.53 15.58
N ASP A 428 -15.72 9.14 16.20
CA ASP A 428 -15.70 8.20 17.33
C ASP A 428 -16.56 8.72 18.52
N ALA A 429 -16.55 10.03 18.79
CA ALA A 429 -17.29 10.62 19.91
C ALA A 429 -18.82 10.55 19.72
N ALA A 430 -19.30 10.73 18.49
CA ALA A 430 -20.73 10.62 18.18
C ALA A 430 -21.21 9.16 18.18
N ILE A 431 -20.37 8.23 17.71
CA ILE A 431 -20.62 6.79 17.79
C ILE A 431 -20.71 6.33 19.25
N ASP A 432 -19.77 6.74 20.10
CA ASP A 432 -19.80 6.44 21.53
C ASP A 432 -21.05 7.02 22.20
N ALA A 433 -21.39 8.28 21.92
CA ALA A 433 -22.59 8.90 22.47
C ALA A 433 -23.90 8.22 22.04
N ALA A 434 -23.96 7.68 20.81
CA ALA A 434 -25.11 6.91 20.33
C ALA A 434 -25.29 5.59 21.10
N MET A 435 -24.18 4.96 21.52
CA MET A 435 -24.20 3.75 22.36
C MET A 435 -24.41 4.04 23.84
N HIS A 436 -23.87 5.16 24.32
CA HIS A 436 -23.81 5.52 25.73
C HIS A 436 -24.45 6.91 25.99
N PRO A 437 -25.77 7.07 25.77
CA PRO A 437 -26.44 8.34 26.03
C PRO A 437 -26.39 8.69 27.52
N ALA A 438 -26.11 9.97 27.84
CA ALA A 438 -26.07 10.47 29.21
C ALA A 438 -27.42 10.28 29.92
N ASP A 439 -27.45 9.90 31.20
CA ASP A 439 -28.72 9.79 31.92
C ASP A 439 -29.40 11.17 32.11
N GLY A 440 -30.68 11.24 31.75
CA GLY A 440 -31.47 12.44 32.00
C GLY A 440 -32.86 12.41 31.36
N PRO A 441 -33.80 13.22 31.87
CA PRO A 441 -35.20 13.24 31.42
C PRO A 441 -35.46 14.16 30.22
N TRP A 442 -34.41 14.73 29.61
CA TRP A 442 -34.55 15.78 28.61
C TRP A 442 -35.27 15.30 27.35
N LEU A 443 -36.12 16.17 26.81
CA LEU A 443 -36.88 15.95 25.58
C LEU A 443 -36.60 17.03 24.54
N PHE A 444 -35.96 18.12 24.93
CA PHE A 444 -35.68 19.24 24.04
C PHE A 444 -34.31 19.80 24.34
N PHE A 445 -33.72 20.44 23.34
CA PHE A 445 -32.51 21.23 23.49
C PHE A 445 -32.55 22.44 22.57
N VAL A 446 -31.86 23.52 22.96
CA VAL A 446 -31.63 24.71 22.13
C VAL A 446 -30.26 25.26 22.45
N THR A 447 -29.45 25.52 21.44
CA THR A 447 -28.23 26.32 21.58
C THR A 447 -28.63 27.77 21.73
N VAL A 448 -28.40 28.35 22.92
CA VAL A 448 -28.81 29.72 23.25
C VAL A 448 -27.70 30.75 23.00
N ASN A 449 -26.48 30.30 22.74
CA ASN A 449 -25.33 31.17 22.46
C ASN A 449 -24.33 30.45 21.53
N LEU A 450 -24.17 30.91 20.29
CA LEU A 450 -23.26 30.28 19.33
C LEU A 450 -21.78 30.59 19.61
N ASP A 451 -21.46 31.72 20.24
CA ASP A 451 -20.07 32.06 20.56
C ASP A 451 -19.53 31.14 21.67
N THR A 452 -20.31 30.89 22.72
CA THR A 452 -19.90 29.97 23.81
C THR A 452 -20.22 28.50 23.49
N GLY A 453 -21.25 28.25 22.68
CA GLY A 453 -21.82 26.91 22.47
C GLY A 453 -22.70 26.44 23.61
N GLU A 454 -23.26 27.35 24.41
CA GLU A 454 -24.15 26.97 25.49
C GLU A 454 -25.45 26.41 24.93
N THR A 455 -25.73 25.14 25.24
CA THR A 455 -26.97 24.44 24.90
C THR A 455 -27.77 24.12 26.15
N LEU A 456 -29.02 24.58 26.18
CA LEU A 456 -29.95 24.29 27.27
C LEU A 456 -30.75 23.03 26.92
N PHE A 457 -30.74 22.06 27.82
CA PHE A 457 -31.53 20.83 27.74
C PHE A 457 -32.72 20.92 28.68
N THR A 458 -33.93 20.70 28.18
CA THR A 458 -35.18 20.90 28.93
C THR A 458 -36.11 19.70 28.84
N THR A 459 -37.08 19.62 29.75
CA THR A 459 -37.99 18.47 29.89
C THR A 459 -39.39 18.78 29.43
N THR A 460 -39.83 20.04 29.51
CA THR A 460 -41.17 20.47 29.11
C THR A 460 -41.14 21.40 27.92
N ALA A 461 -42.26 21.45 27.19
CA ALA A 461 -42.42 22.36 26.05
C ALA A 461 -42.35 23.84 26.49
N ASP A 462 -42.84 24.18 27.68
CA ASP A 462 -42.81 25.55 28.21
C ASP A 462 -41.37 25.99 28.53
N GLU A 463 -40.56 25.11 29.15
CA GLU A 463 -39.12 25.36 29.38
C GLU A 463 -38.38 25.52 28.06
N HIS A 464 -38.70 24.70 27.07
CA HIS A 464 -38.10 24.77 25.74
C HIS A 464 -38.46 26.07 25.01
N GLU A 465 -39.72 26.52 25.08
CA GLU A 465 -40.13 27.81 24.52
C GLU A 465 -39.39 28.97 25.21
N ALA A 466 -39.24 28.93 26.53
CA ALA A 466 -38.44 29.93 27.23
C ALA A 466 -36.97 29.95 26.76
N ALA A 467 -36.36 28.78 26.52
CA ALA A 467 -35.01 28.68 25.95
C ALA A 467 -34.95 29.20 24.50
N ARG A 468 -35.98 28.93 23.67
CA ARG A 468 -36.07 29.50 22.31
C ARG A 468 -36.15 31.03 22.33
N GLN A 469 -36.87 31.63 23.28
CA GLN A 469 -36.91 33.08 23.41
C GLN A 469 -35.54 33.67 23.78
N GLN A 470 -34.73 32.94 24.57
CA GLN A 470 -33.34 33.34 24.84
C GLN A 470 -32.50 33.30 23.57
N TRP A 471 -32.61 32.24 22.77
CA TRP A 471 -31.96 32.13 21.46
C TRP A 471 -32.34 33.28 20.52
N ILE A 472 -33.64 33.57 20.36
CA ILE A 472 -34.13 34.67 19.52
C ILE A 472 -33.58 36.02 19.99
N SER A 473 -33.54 36.26 21.30
CA SER A 473 -32.94 37.49 21.85
C SER A 473 -31.45 37.57 21.52
N TRP A 474 -30.71 36.46 21.71
CA TRP A 474 -29.28 36.40 21.39
C TRP A 474 -29.02 36.70 19.91
N CYS A 475 -29.80 36.13 18.99
CA CYS A 475 -29.68 36.40 17.55
C CYS A 475 -29.90 37.87 17.19
N LYS A 476 -30.92 38.49 17.79
CA LYS A 476 -31.22 39.91 17.57
C LYS A 476 -30.07 40.81 18.01
N ASP A 477 -29.40 40.45 19.11
CA ASP A 477 -28.29 41.21 19.67
C ASP A 477 -26.96 40.95 18.93
N ASN A 478 -26.89 39.89 18.11
CA ASN A 478 -25.68 39.44 17.39
C ASN A 478 -25.94 39.22 15.89
N PRO A 479 -26.25 40.27 15.11
CA PRO A 479 -26.55 40.14 13.69
C PRO A 479 -25.35 39.60 12.88
N GLY A 480 -25.62 38.70 11.93
CA GLY A 480 -24.59 38.14 11.02
C GLY A 480 -23.78 36.99 11.60
N LYS A 481 -24.23 36.37 12.69
CA LYS A 481 -23.54 35.28 13.40
C LYS A 481 -24.12 33.88 13.12
N GLY A 482 -24.83 33.70 12.01
CA GLY A 482 -25.43 32.40 11.65
C GLY A 482 -26.82 32.16 12.24
N CYS A 483 -27.45 33.23 12.72
CA CYS A 483 -28.90 33.40 12.65
C CYS A 483 -29.24 34.02 11.28
#